data_AF-A0A6I3DZB9-F1
#
_entry.id   AF-A0A6I3DZB9-F1
#
_cell.length_a   1.000
_cell.length_b   1.000
_cell.length_c   1.000
_cell.angle_alpha   90.00
_cell.angle_beta   90.00
_cell.angle_gamma   90.00
#
_symmetry.space_group_name_H-M   'P 1'
#
loop_
_entity.id
_entity.type
_entity.pdbx_description
1 polymer ?
#
loop_
_entity_poly.entity_id
_entity_poly.type
_entity_poly.pdbx_seq_one_letter_code
_entity_poly.pdbx_strand_id
1 'polypeptide(L)'
;VEAMEAAAVGLGLSPEVAHVLAVQTARGAGVMVSQSADSAETLRHNVTSPGGTTAAAIAQLDDHQVKQAVESAVKAAHQRSIELS
;
A
#
# COMPACT_ATOMS: atom_id res chain seq x y z
N VAL A 1 -2.98 -4.83 -4.68
CA VAL A 1 -2.84 -4.60 -6.13
C VAL A 1 -4.21 -4.57 -6.79
N GLU A 2 -4.99 -5.65 -6.74
CA GLU A 2 -6.36 -5.70 -7.29
C GLU A 2 -7.25 -4.51 -6.90
N ALA A 3 -7.31 -4.14 -5.62
CA ALA A 3 -8.08 -2.97 -5.17
C ALA A 3 -7.63 -1.64 -5.80
N MET A 4 -6.32 -1.48 -6.07
CA MET A 4 -5.78 -0.29 -6.74
C MET A 4 -6.16 -0.28 -8.23
N GLU A 5 -6.16 -1.44 -8.89
CA GLU A 5 -6.57 -1.57 -10.28
C GLU A 5 -8.06 -1.25 -10.45
N ALA A 6 -8.91 -1.82 -9.60
CA ALA A 6 -10.35 -1.56 -9.61
C ALA A 6 -10.65 -0.07 -9.39
N ALA A 7 -9.96 0.58 -8.43
CA ALA A 7 -10.09 2.01 -8.21
C ALA A 7 -9.65 2.83 -9.42
N ALA A 8 -8.50 2.50 -10.02
CA ALA A 8 -7.98 3.16 -11.22
C ALA A 8 -8.93 3.05 -12.42
N VAL A 9 -9.51 1.87 -12.65
CA VAL A 9 -10.54 1.67 -13.69
C VAL A 9 -11.79 2.51 -13.39
N GLY A 10 -12.25 2.52 -12.13
CA GLY A 10 -13.37 3.37 -11.70
C GLY A 10 -13.12 4.87 -11.90
N LEU A 11 -11.86 5.29 -11.94
CA LEU A 11 -11.43 6.66 -12.22
C LEU A 11 -11.16 6.92 -13.72
N GLY A 12 -11.45 5.97 -14.59
CA GLY A 12 -11.40 6.14 -16.05
C GLY A 12 -10.13 5.63 -16.75
N LEU A 13 -9.24 4.93 -16.05
CA LEU A 13 -8.11 4.25 -16.70
C LEU A 13 -8.57 2.96 -17.40
N SER A 14 -7.91 2.61 -18.50
CA SER A 14 -8.14 1.30 -19.12
C SER A 14 -7.67 0.19 -18.17
N PRO A 15 -8.28 -1.01 -18.21
CA PRO A 15 -7.86 -2.13 -17.37
C PRO A 15 -6.37 -2.46 -17.52
N GLU A 16 -5.83 -2.39 -18.73
CA GLU A 16 -4.42 -2.67 -19.02
C GLU A 16 -3.50 -1.64 -18.36
N VAL A 17 -3.83 -0.35 -18.47
CA VAL A 17 -3.05 0.73 -17.84
C VAL A 17 -3.14 0.65 -16.33
N ALA A 18 -4.35 0.44 -15.79
CA ALA A 18 -4.58 0.28 -14.35
C ALA A 18 -3.74 -0.86 -13.77
N HIS A 19 -3.72 -2.01 -14.45
CA HIS A 19 -2.91 -3.16 -14.06
C HIS A 19 -1.42 -2.84 -14.03
N VAL A 20 -0.88 -2.28 -15.11
CA VAL A 20 0.54 -1.94 -15.19
C VAL A 20 0.93 -0.97 -14.09
N LEU A 21 0.15 0.09 -13.87
CA LEU A 21 0.43 1.09 -12.84
C LEU A 21 0.37 0.50 -11.44
N ALA A 22 -0.65 -0.28 -11.11
CA ALA A 22 -0.80 -0.88 -9.78
C ALA A 22 0.34 -1.86 -9.47
N VAL A 23 0.68 -2.74 -10.41
CA VAL A 23 1.76 -3.72 -10.25
C VAL A 23 3.11 -3.02 -10.11
N GLN A 24 3.44 -2.08 -11.00
CA GLN A 24 4.73 -1.39 -10.94
C GLN A 24 4.85 -0.49 -9.72
N THR A 25 3.75 0.12 -9.25
CA THR A 25 3.75 0.90 -8.00
C THR A 25 4.09 0.01 -6.81
N ALA A 26 3.42 -1.14 -6.67
CA ALA A 26 3.69 -2.08 -5.58
C ALA A 26 5.12 -2.64 -5.64
N ARG A 27 5.58 -3.03 -6.83
CA ARG A 27 6.94 -3.51 -7.05
C ARG A 27 7.97 -2.43 -6.72
N GLY A 28 7.78 -1.22 -7.24
CA GLY A 28 8.69 -0.09 -7.05
C GLY A 28 8.83 0.30 -5.58
N ALA A 29 7.71 0.32 -4.84
CA ALA A 29 7.73 0.55 -3.39
C ALA A 29 8.52 -0.53 -2.64
N GLY A 30 8.32 -1.81 -2.97
CA GLY A 30 9.07 -2.91 -2.37
C GLY A 30 10.57 -2.86 -2.68
N VAL A 31 10.94 -2.51 -3.91
CA VAL A 31 12.34 -2.31 -4.31
C VAL A 31 12.95 -1.13 -3.55
N MET A 32 12.24 0.01 -3.48
CA MET A 32 12.69 1.20 -2.77
C MET A 32 12.98 0.90 -1.30
N VAL A 33 12.07 0.21 -0.60
CA VAL A 33 12.28 -0.14 0.82
C VAL A 33 13.42 -1.15 0.99
N SER A 34 13.53 -2.15 0.11
CA SER A 34 14.57 -3.19 0.26
C SER A 34 15.98 -2.72 -0.06
N GLN A 35 16.13 -1.64 -0.84
CA GLN A 35 17.43 -1.08 -1.24
C GLN A 35 17.82 0.18 -0.48
N SER A 36 16.94 0.74 0.35
CA SER A 36 17.22 1.95 1.11
C SER A 36 17.83 1.63 2.48
N ALA A 37 18.69 2.53 2.96
CA ALA A 37 19.09 2.57 4.36
C ALA A 37 18.04 3.25 5.26
N ASP A 38 17.13 4.00 4.65
CA ASP A 38 16.05 4.69 5.36
C ASP A 38 14.91 3.73 5.71
N SER A 39 14.22 4.03 6.82
CA SER A 39 13.01 3.31 7.21
C SER A 39 11.87 3.50 6.20
N ALA A 40 10.93 2.56 6.14
CA ALA A 40 9.72 2.70 5.32
C ALA A 40 8.88 3.94 5.71
N GLU A 41 8.91 4.35 6.98
CA GLU A 41 8.28 5.58 7.45
C GLU A 41 8.94 6.82 6.88
N THR A 42 10.27 6.89 6.91
CA THR A 42 11.06 7.97 6.31
C THR A 42 10.79 8.05 4.81
N LEU A 43 10.81 6.92 4.10
CA LEU A 43 10.53 6.87 2.66
C LEU A 43 9.11 7.34 2.34
N ARG A 44 8.10 6.92 3.10
CA ARG A 44 6.72 7.41 2.98
C ARG A 44 6.67 8.93 3.16
N HIS A 45 7.33 9.46 4.19
CA HIS A 45 7.36 10.90 4.44
C HIS A 45 7.99 11.66 3.27
N ASN A 46 9.08 11.14 2.69
CA ASN A 46 9.79 11.78 1.57
C ASN A 46 8.91 11.95 0.31
N VAL A 47 7.90 11.10 0.12
CA VAL A 47 6.94 11.19 -1.00
C VAL A 47 5.61 11.86 -0.64
N THR A 48 5.52 12.45 0.56
CA THR A 48 4.29 13.05 1.10
C THR A 48 4.49 14.55 1.32
N SER A 49 4.14 15.36 0.32
CA SER A 49 4.13 16.82 0.46
C SER A 49 2.93 17.29 1.28
N PRO A 50 3.08 18.33 2.14
CA PRO A 50 1.96 18.93 2.85
C PRO A 50 0.85 19.40 1.90
N GLY A 51 -0.38 18.94 2.11
CA GLY A 51 -1.53 19.25 1.25
C GLY A 51 -1.53 18.56 -0.13
N GLY A 52 -0.57 17.67 -0.40
CA GLY A 52 -0.48 16.94 -1.67
C GLY A 52 -1.45 15.77 -1.81
N THR A 53 -1.49 15.17 -3.00
CA THR A 53 -2.36 14.01 -3.31
C THR A 53 -2.02 12.78 -2.46
N THR A 54 -0.73 12.50 -2.23
CA THR A 54 -0.29 11.41 -1.34
C THR A 54 -0.76 11.64 0.09
N ALA A 55 -0.70 12.88 0.59
CA ALA A 55 -1.14 13.21 1.94
C ALA A 55 -2.65 13.00 2.10
N ALA A 56 -3.45 13.40 1.10
CA ALA A 56 -4.89 13.16 1.08
C ALA A 56 -5.23 11.66 1.05
N ALA A 57 -4.50 10.86 0.26
CA ALA A 57 -4.68 9.41 0.22
C ALA A 57 -4.32 8.75 1.56
N ILE A 58 -3.20 9.13 2.19
CA ILE A 58 -2.78 8.58 3.49
C ILE A 58 -3.82 8.90 4.57
N ALA A 59 -4.35 10.14 4.60
CA ALA A 59 -5.41 10.50 5.55
C ALA A 59 -6.64 9.59 5.43
N GLN A 60 -7.08 9.27 4.22
CA GLN A 60 -8.18 8.31 4.02
C GLN A 60 -7.82 6.89 4.48
N LEU A 61 -6.60 6.42 4.22
CA LEU A 61 -6.16 5.10 4.70
C LEU A 61 -6.11 5.03 6.24
N ASP A 62 -5.73 6.13 6.89
CA ASP A 62 -5.72 6.24 8.35
C ASP A 62 -7.14 6.29 8.92
N ASP A 63 -8.05 7.07 8.31
CA ASP A 63 -9.48 7.12 8.69
C ASP A 63 -10.14 5.73 8.58
N HIS A 64 -9.74 4.94 7.59
CA HIS A 64 -10.18 3.56 7.40
C HIS A 64 -9.40 2.52 8.23
N GLN A 65 -8.50 2.95 9.11
CA GLN A 65 -7.74 2.09 10.03
C GLN A 65 -6.95 0.97 9.31
N VAL A 66 -6.43 1.27 8.11
CA VAL A 66 -5.76 0.26 7.27
C VAL A 66 -4.52 -0.31 7.97
N LYS A 67 -3.78 0.50 8.74
CA LYS A 67 -2.62 0.03 9.50
C LYS A 67 -3.01 -1.04 10.53
N GLN A 68 -4.09 -0.82 11.27
CA GLN A 68 -4.62 -1.72 12.28
C GLN A 68 -5.19 -2.99 11.63
N ALA A 69 -5.84 -2.86 10.48
CA ALA A 69 -6.32 -4.00 9.70
C ALA A 69 -5.16 -4.91 9.24
N VAL A 70 -4.07 -4.33 8.73
CA VAL A 70 -2.87 -5.09 8.33
C VAL A 70 -2.23 -5.77 9.53
N GLU A 71 -2.06 -5.08 10.66
CA GLU A 71 -1.53 -5.67 11.88
C GLU A 71 -2.37 -6.87 12.35
N SER A 72 -3.70 -6.72 12.32
CA SER A 72 -4.63 -7.77 12.73
C SER A 72 -4.58 -8.96 11.78
N ALA A 73 -4.47 -8.73 10.47
CA ALA A 73 -4.34 -9.78 9.47
C ALA A 73 -3.05 -10.61 9.66
N VAL A 74 -1.91 -9.96 9.93
CA VAL A 74 -0.64 -10.64 10.18
C VAL A 74 -0.71 -11.49 11.46
N LYS A 75 -1.30 -10.95 12.53
CA LYS A 75 -1.51 -11.71 13.78
C LYS A 75 -2.42 -12.92 13.58
N ALA A 76 -3.51 -12.77 12.83
CA ALA A 76 -4.41 -13.86 12.52
C ALA A 76 -3.70 -14.97 11.71
N ALA A 77 -2.89 -14.58 10.71
CA ALA A 77 -2.09 -15.52 9.94
C ALA A 77 -1.06 -16.27 10.80
N HIS A 78 -0.38 -15.56 11.72
CA HIS A 78 0.55 -16.16 12.67
C HIS A 78 -0.14 -17.18 13.58
N GLN A 79 -1.26 -16.81 14.18
CA GLN A 79 -2.04 -17.71 15.04
C GLN A 79 -2.45 -18.97 14.29
N ARG A 80 -2.94 -18.81 13.06
CA ARG A 80 -3.31 -19.96 12.22
C ARG A 80 -2.11 -20.86 11.88
N SER A 81 -0.93 -20.27 11.66
CA SER A 81 0.29 -21.05 11.41
C SER A 81 0.67 -21.94 12.61
N ILE A 82 0.44 -21.47 13.84
CA ILE A 82 0.69 -22.24 15.06
C ILE A 82 -0.29 -23.41 15.15
N GLU A 83 -1.57 -23.20 14.86
CA GLU A 83 -2.60 -24.25 14.90
C GLU A 83 -2.39 -25.37 13.87
N LEU A 84 -1.64 -25.09 12.80
CA LEU A 84 -1.34 -26.03 11.73
C LEU A 84 -0.04 -26.82 11.93
N SER A 85 0.74 -26.48 12.95
CA SER A 85 2.03 -27.13 13.28
C SER A 85 1.84 -28.19 14.36
#